data_AF-A0A1M6ZGC8-F1
#
_entry.id   AF-A0A1M6ZGC8-F1
#
_cell.length_a   1.000
_cell.length_b   1.000
_cell.length_c   1.000
_cell.angle_alpha   90.00
_cell.angle_beta   90.00
_cell.angle_gamma   90.00
#
_symmetry.space_group_name_H-M   'P 1'
#
loop_
_entity.id
_entity.type
_entity.pdbx_description
1 polymer ?
#
loop_
_entity_poly.entity_id
_entity_poly.type
_entity_poly.pdbx_seq_one_letter_code
_entity_poly.pdbx_strand_id
1 'polypeptide(L)' 'MNIKISEHAKQRMDERGVSEEQVRNFFDSNEPISYWKISDFDNSVILVDTVFDGCKFRLVYNALTDTLITLFPRR' A
#
# COMPACT_ATOMS: atom_id res chain seq x y z
N MET A 1 9.88 -2.45 -9.05
CA MET A 1 9.23 -1.14 -8.90
C MET A 1 9.84 -0.45 -7.69
N ASN A 2 10.49 0.70 -7.88
CA ASN A 2 11.19 1.36 -6.78
C ASN A 2 10.27 2.35 -6.05
N ILE A 3 9.29 1.82 -5.32
CA ILE A 3 8.34 2.64 -4.58
C ILE A 3 9.03 3.40 -3.44
N LYS A 4 8.60 4.64 -3.21
CA LYS A 4 8.91 5.41 -2.00
C LYS A 4 7.88 5.10 -0.93
N ILE A 5 8.30 5.11 0.33
CA ILE A 5 7.40 4.91 1.49
C ILE A 5 7.47 6.19 2.31
N SER A 6 6.31 6.85 2.50
CA SER A 6 6.25 8.07 3.30
C SER A 6 6.57 7.76 4.77
N GLU A 7 7.07 8.74 5.52
CA GLU A 7 7.30 8.59 6.97
C GLU A 7 6.01 8.23 7.71
N HIS A 8 4.86 8.75 7.26
CA HIS A 8 3.57 8.38 7.81
C HIS A 8 3.23 6.90 7.54
N ALA A 9 3.49 6.40 6.33
CA ALA A 9 3.31 4.99 6.00
C ALA A 9 4.22 4.09 6.84
N LYS A 10 5.50 4.46 7.03
CA LYS A 10 6.44 3.72 7.89
C LYS A 10 5.95 3.59 9.33
N GLN A 11 5.44 4.69 9.92
CA GLN A 11 4.85 4.64 11.26
C GLN A 11 3.65 3.68 11.32
N ARG A 12 2.76 3.73 10.32
CA ARG A 12 1.60 2.84 10.26
C ARG A 12 2.00 1.38 10.08
N MET A 13 3.03 1.13 9.29
CA MET A 13 3.61 -0.19 9.07
C MET A 13 4.16 -0.79 10.36
N ASP A 14 4.97 -0.01 11.09
CA ASP A 14 5.56 -0.42 12.37
C ASP A 14 4.47 -0.75 13.42
N GLU A 15 3.46 0.11 13.56
CA GLU A 15 2.29 -0.12 14.42
C GLU A 15 1.55 -1.45 14.13
N ARG A 16 1.69 -1.97 12.91
CA ARG A 16 0.93 -3.13 12.40
C ARG A 16 1.82 -4.35 12.13
N GLY A 17 3.13 -4.25 12.39
CA GLY A 17 4.09 -5.30 12.10
C GLY A 17 4.30 -5.59 10.62
N VAL A 18 4.02 -4.64 9.72
CA VAL A 18 4.25 -4.79 8.28
C VAL A 18 5.66 -4.28 7.95
N SER A 19 6.48 -5.09 7.30
CA SER A 19 7.84 -4.68 6.91
C SER A 19 7.87 -3.91 5.60
N GLU A 20 8.90 -3.06 5.41
CA GLU A 20 9.15 -2.43 4.09
C GLU A 20 9.35 -3.46 2.98
N GLU A 21 9.98 -4.60 3.30
CA GLU A 21 10.20 -5.68 2.35
C GLU A 21 8.87 -6.29 1.89
N GLN A 22 7.91 -6.55 2.80
CA GLN A 22 6.59 -7.06 2.43
C GLN A 22 5.86 -6.12 1.46
N VAL A 23 5.91 -4.81 1.73
CA VAL A 23 5.29 -3.80 0.86
C VAL A 23 5.99 -3.75 -0.49
N ARG A 24 7.32 -3.71 -0.53
CA ARG A 24 8.08 -3.69 -1.79
C ARG A 24 7.84 -4.94 -2.61
N ASN A 25 7.89 -6.11 -1.97
CA ASN A 25 7.58 -7.38 -2.60
C ASN A 25 6.16 -7.38 -3.16
N PHE A 26 5.18 -6.81 -2.46
CA PHE A 26 3.82 -6.68 -2.98
C PHE A 26 3.76 -5.88 -4.29
N PHE A 27 4.42 -4.71 -4.36
CA PHE A 27 4.47 -3.90 -5.59
C PHE A 27 5.34 -4.48 -6.70
N ASP A 28 6.34 -5.30 -6.34
CA ASP A 28 7.20 -6.01 -7.29
C ASP A 28 6.58 -7.31 -7.80
N SER A 29 5.70 -7.90 -7.00
CA SER A 29 5.01 -9.13 -7.33
C SER A 29 3.85 -8.87 -8.30
N ASN A 30 3.69 -9.78 -9.25
CA ASN A 30 2.43 -9.93 -9.98
C ASN A 30 1.42 -10.75 -9.15
N GLU A 31 1.51 -10.74 -7.81
CA GLU A 31 0.55 -11.45 -6.97
C GLU A 31 -0.86 -10.90 -7.22
N PRO A 32 -1.89 -11.75 -7.08
CA PRO A 32 -3.26 -11.36 -7.38
C PRO A 32 -3.70 -10.25 -6.44
N ILE A 33 -3.57 -9.00 -6.90
CA ILE A 33 -4.12 -7.87 -6.21
C ILE A 33 -5.64 -8.07 -6.14
N SER A 34 -6.16 -8.09 -4.92
CA SER A 34 -7.59 -8.35 -4.70
C SER A 34 -8.45 -7.24 -5.29
N TYR A 35 -7.96 -6.00 -5.31
CA TYR A 35 -8.68 -4.85 -5.85
C TYR A 35 -7.78 -3.62 -6.06
N TRP A 36 -7.91 -2.96 -7.22
CA TRP A 36 -7.38 -1.60 -7.49
C TRP A 36 -8.55 -0.65 -7.71
N LYS A 37 -8.52 0.51 -7.05
CA LYS A 37 -9.45 1.60 -7.33
C LYS A 37 -8.73 2.94 -7.35
N ILE A 38 -8.96 3.72 -8.39
CA ILE A 38 -8.56 5.13 -8.44
C ILE A 38 -9.44 5.91 -7.46
N SER A 39 -8.83 6.78 -6.65
CA SER A 39 -9.53 7.63 -5.69
C SER A 39 -10.49 8.58 -6.43
N ASP A 40 -11.71 8.73 -5.91
CA ASP A 40 -12.71 9.62 -6.48
C ASP A 40 -12.35 11.12 -6.30
N PHE A 41 -11.38 11.43 -5.43
CA PHE A 41 -10.95 12.80 -5.11
C PHE A 41 -9.66 13.22 -5.82
N ASP A 42 -8.77 12.27 -6.13
CA ASP A 42 -7.48 12.52 -6.78
C ASP A 42 -7.12 11.34 -7.66
N ASN A 43 -7.11 11.55 -8.96
CA ASN A 43 -6.84 10.51 -9.95
C ASN A 43 -5.40 9.99 -9.90
N SER A 44 -4.50 10.68 -9.19
CA SER A 44 -3.13 10.25 -8.94
C SER A 44 -3.05 9.22 -7.81
N VAL A 45 -4.08 9.11 -6.98
CA VAL A 45 -4.13 8.23 -5.83
C VAL A 45 -4.87 6.95 -6.18
N ILE A 46 -4.24 5.84 -5.87
CA ILE A 46 -4.74 4.49 -6.05
C ILE A 46 -4.90 3.85 -4.68
N LEU A 47 -6.09 3.32 -4.44
CA LEU A 47 -6.41 2.45 -3.32
C LEU A 47 -6.20 1.01 -3.73
N VAL A 48 -5.37 0.31 -2.99
CA VAL A 48 -5.02 -1.08 -3.28
C VAL A 48 -5.33 -1.95 -2.07
N ASP A 49 -6.16 -2.97 -2.25
CA ASP A 49 -6.47 -3.92 -1.19
C ASP A 49 -5.57 -5.16 -1.31
N THR A 50 -4.90 -5.51 -0.21
CA THR A 50 -3.99 -6.67 -0.13
C THR A 50 -4.14 -7.41 1.20
N VAL A 51 -3.41 -8.52 1.34
CA VAL A 51 -3.32 -9.31 2.57
C VAL A 51 -1.86 -9.44 2.98
N PHE A 52 -1.53 -9.00 4.19
CA PHE A 52 -0.24 -9.28 4.82
C PHE A 52 -0.48 -10.14 6.06
N ASP A 53 0.21 -11.27 6.17
CA ASP A 53 0.12 -12.20 7.30
C ASP A 53 -1.33 -12.60 7.66
N GLY A 54 -2.17 -12.81 6.64
CA GLY A 54 -3.58 -13.17 6.81
C GLY A 54 -4.51 -12.00 7.17
N CYS A 55 -3.99 -10.80 7.38
CA CYS A 55 -4.74 -9.58 7.68
C CYS A 55 -4.95 -8.74 6.41
N LYS A 56 -6.18 -8.29 6.16
CA LYS A 56 -6.49 -7.43 5.02
C LYS A 56 -6.06 -5.99 5.29
N PHE A 57 -5.38 -5.37 4.35
CA PHE A 57 -4.97 -3.98 4.39
C PHE A 57 -5.40 -3.23 3.14
N ARG A 58 -5.65 -1.94 3.31
CA ARG A 58 -5.78 -0.98 2.21
C ARG A 58 -4.56 -0.08 2.20
N LEU A 59 -3.88 -0.05 1.07
CA LEU A 59 -2.76 0.81 0.77
C LEU A 59 -3.27 2.02 0.01
N VAL A 60 -2.74 3.19 0.35
CA VAL A 60 -3.00 4.44 -0.37
C VAL A 60 -1.71 4.81 -1.08
N TYR A 61 -1.68 4.57 -2.39
CA TYR A 61 -0.50 4.74 -3.22
C TYR A 61 -0.68 5.90 -4.19
N ASN A 62 0.32 6.77 -4.32
CA ASN A 62 0.33 7.84 -5.31
C ASN A 62 1.13 7.38 -6.53
N ALA A 63 0.46 7.21 -7.66
CA ALA A 63 1.06 6.76 -8.91
C ALA A 63 1.92 7.81 -9.60
N LEU A 64 1.69 9.10 -9.33
CA LEU A 64 2.45 10.19 -9.93
C LEU A 64 3.83 10.35 -9.26
N THR A 65 3.89 10.19 -7.93
CA THR A 65 5.15 10.33 -7.17
C THR A 65 5.81 8.99 -6.84
N ASP A 66 5.21 7.88 -7.26
CA ASP A 66 5.61 6.51 -6.94
C ASP A 66 5.79 6.33 -5.41
N THR A 67 4.77 6.70 -4.63
CA THR A 67 4.88 6.79 -3.17
C THR A 67 3.70 6.14 -2.46
N LEU A 68 3.98 5.22 -1.53
CA LEU A 68 3.01 4.77 -0.54
C LEU A 68 2.78 5.88 0.49
N ILE A 69 1.59 6.47 0.48
CA ILE A 69 1.18 7.54 1.38
C ILE A 69 0.88 6.98 2.77
N THR A 70 0.09 5.91 2.86
CA THR A 70 -0.31 5.29 4.12
C THR A 70 -0.87 3.88 3.89
N LEU A 71 -1.05 3.13 4.97
CA LEU A 71 -1.82 1.89 4.97
C LEU A 71 -2.66 1.76 6.24
N PHE A 72 -3.79 1.06 6.11
CA PHE A 72 -4.69 0.80 7.24
C PHE A 72 -5.40 -0.55 7.09
N PRO A 73 -5.73 -1.22 8.20
CA PRO A 73 -6.44 -2.50 8.16
C PRO A 73 -7.84 -2.32 7.56
N ARG A 74 -8.28 -3.32 6.80
CA ARG A 74 -9.64 -3.43 6.30
C ARG A 74 -10.37 -4.49 7.13
N ARG A 75 -11.47 -4.09 7.77
CA ARG A 75 -12.38 -5.00 8.48
C ARG A 75 -13.17 -5.84 7.49
#